data_AF-A0AAX3PJW9-F1
#
_entry.id   AF-A0AAX3PJW9-F1
#
_cell.length_a   1.000
_cell.length_b   1.000
_cell.length_c   1.000
_cell.angle_alpha   90.00
_cell.angle_beta   90.00
_cell.angle_gamma   90.00
#
_symmetry.space_group_name_H-M   'P 1'
#
loop_
_entity.id
_entity.type
_entity.pdbx_description
1 polymer ?
#
loop_
_entity_poly.entity_id
_entity_poly.type
_entity_poly.pdbx_seq_one_letter_code
_entity_poly.pdbx_strand_id
1 'polypeptide(L)'
;MKRLFNRPIPDLKIIILAILLIGGIGYYLYSTVRHFQAVNQLDEAKTIMRDIQNLLGWSILQPQADAIQVCNLQNIQQISKQEEFQKIKQLLGWEVNIQQHSKYVESIKVYAAPDLHGCIIRAHFRKDAFVSDELAGKYIAYQYDFKKSTTTCVTNIKKYALVKSCTRL
;
A
#
# COMPACT_ATOMS: atom_id res chain seq x y z
N MET A 1 -3.63 67.03 -15.04
CA MET A 1 -3.83 65.69 -14.44
C MET A 1 -5.26 65.22 -14.68
N LYS A 2 -5.51 64.39 -15.70
CA LYS A 2 -6.80 63.68 -15.85
C LYS A 2 -6.68 62.61 -16.94
N ARG A 3 -5.90 61.56 -16.67
CA ARG A 3 -5.94 60.27 -17.40
C ARG A 3 -5.53 59.15 -16.45
N LEU A 4 -6.31 58.97 -15.40
CA LEU A 4 -6.30 57.77 -14.58
C LEU A 4 -7.76 57.37 -14.43
N PHE A 5 -8.08 56.11 -14.66
CA PHE A 5 -9.42 55.52 -14.64
C PHE A 5 -10.28 55.68 -15.91
N ASN A 6 -9.86 55.02 -16.98
CA ASN A 6 -10.82 54.39 -17.89
C ASN A 6 -10.38 52.94 -18.09
N ARG A 7 -10.48 52.12 -17.03
CA ARG A 7 -10.37 50.66 -17.17
C ARG A 7 -11.77 50.17 -17.56
N PRO A 8 -11.94 49.43 -18.67
CA PRO A 8 -13.22 48.80 -18.96
C PRO A 8 -13.58 47.88 -17.79
N ILE A 9 -14.79 48.03 -17.27
CA ILE A 9 -15.32 47.12 -16.25
C ILE A 9 -15.29 45.73 -16.89
N PRO A 10 -14.60 44.74 -16.28
CA PRO A 10 -14.50 43.42 -16.87
C PRO A 10 -15.91 42.84 -17.03
N ASP A 11 -16.23 42.37 -18.24
CA ASP A 11 -17.50 41.73 -18.55
C ASP A 11 -17.76 40.61 -17.54
N LEU A 12 -18.96 40.57 -16.95
CA LEU A 12 -19.36 39.58 -15.96
C LEU A 12 -19.07 38.15 -16.44
N LYS A 13 -19.20 37.89 -17.74
CA LYS A 13 -18.87 36.60 -18.34
C LYS A 13 -17.39 36.23 -18.21
N ILE A 14 -16.49 37.21 -18.37
CA ILE A 14 -15.04 37.03 -18.21
C ILE A 14 -14.72 36.76 -16.74
N ILE A 15 -15.38 37.44 -15.80
CA ILE A 15 -15.20 37.22 -14.36
C ILE A 15 -15.65 35.81 -13.97
N ILE A 16 -16.83 35.37 -14.43
CA ILE A 16 -17.35 34.01 -14.16
C ILE A 16 -16.40 32.95 -14.74
N LEU A 17 -15.93 33.14 -15.97
CA LEU A 17 -14.98 32.23 -16.61
C LEU A 17 -13.67 32.13 -15.80
N ALA A 18 -13.15 33.26 -15.32
CA ALA A 18 -11.95 33.29 -14.50
C ALA A 18 -12.14 32.53 -13.17
N ILE A 19 -13.29 32.69 -12.51
CA ILE A 19 -13.61 31.96 -11.26
C ILE A 19 -13.69 30.45 -11.52
N LEU A 20 -14.34 30.03 -12.60
CA LEU A 20 -14.43 28.61 -12.97
C LEU A 20 -13.06 28.02 -13.30
N LEU A 21 -12.20 28.77 -14.01
CA LEU A 21 -10.82 28.35 -14.29
C LEU A 21 -10.01 28.19 -13.01
N ILE A 22 -10.06 29.16 -12.11
CA ILE A 22 -9.35 29.10 -10.82
C ILE A 22 -9.87 27.93 -9.98
N GLY A 23 -11.20 27.75 -9.91
CA GLY A 23 -11.81 26.63 -9.20
C GLY A 23 -11.43 25.27 -9.80
N GLY A 24 -11.40 25.15 -11.13
CA GLY A 24 -10.98 23.95 -11.84
C GLY A 24 -9.52 23.59 -11.59
N ILE A 25 -8.61 24.58 -11.65
CA ILE A 25 -7.19 24.40 -11.34
C ILE A 25 -7.01 23.98 -9.88
N GLY A 26 -7.70 24.66 -8.95
CA GLY A 26 -7.64 24.34 -7.53
C GLY A 26 -8.10 22.91 -7.24
N TYR A 27 -9.24 22.50 -7.82
CA TYR A 27 -9.74 21.13 -7.70
C TYR A 27 -8.79 20.10 -8.32
N TYR A 28 -8.22 20.40 -9.49
CA TYR A 28 -7.24 19.53 -10.15
C TYR A 28 -6.01 19.29 -9.29
N LEU A 29 -5.42 20.35 -8.73
CA LEU A 29 -4.26 20.25 -7.83
C LEU A 29 -4.60 19.44 -6.58
N TYR A 30 -5.74 19.73 -5.95
CA TYR A 30 -6.21 19.03 -4.77
C TYR A 30 -6.37 17.51 -5.02
N SER A 31 -7.02 17.14 -6.12
CA SER A 31 -7.22 15.73 -6.50
C SER A 31 -5.90 15.02 -6.76
N THR A 32 -4.96 15.72 -7.40
CA THR A 32 -3.63 15.19 -7.73
C THR A 32 -2.82 14.90 -6.47
N VAL A 33 -2.78 15.83 -5.51
CA VAL A 33 -2.09 15.64 -4.22
C VAL A 33 -2.65 14.45 -3.46
N ARG A 34 -3.98 14.35 -3.35
CA ARG A 34 -4.62 13.20 -2.69
C ARG A 34 -4.32 11.87 -3.38
N HIS A 35 -4.24 11.87 -4.71
CA HIS A 35 -3.88 10.66 -5.45
C HIS A 35 -2.45 10.21 -5.14
N PHE A 36 -1.46 11.12 -5.22
CA PHE A 36 -0.07 10.78 -4.91
C PHE A 36 0.12 10.36 -3.45
N GLN A 37 -0.59 11.00 -2.51
CA GLN A 37 -0.57 10.56 -1.11
C GLN A 37 -1.03 9.11 -0.97
N ALA A 38 -2.16 8.73 -1.60
CA ALA A 38 -2.65 7.36 -1.56
C ALA A 38 -1.68 6.38 -2.25
N VAL A 39 -1.04 6.78 -3.36
CA VAL A 39 -0.05 5.96 -4.05
C VAL A 39 1.14 5.66 -3.13
N ASN A 40 1.70 6.67 -2.46
CA ASN A 40 2.85 6.49 -1.57
C ASN A 40 2.52 5.58 -0.38
N GLN A 41 1.34 5.75 0.21
CA GLN A 41 0.87 4.90 1.32
C GLN A 41 0.71 3.44 0.89
N LEU A 42 0.19 3.22 -0.32
CA LEU A 42 0.06 1.87 -0.87
C LEU A 42 1.42 1.25 -1.23
N ASP A 43 2.37 2.04 -1.71
CA ASP A 43 3.70 1.58 -2.07
C ASP A 43 4.50 1.11 -0.84
N GLU A 44 4.38 1.83 0.28
CA GLU A 44 4.94 1.41 1.57
C GLU A 44 4.41 0.04 1.99
N ALA A 45 3.09 -0.16 1.92
CA ALA A 45 2.46 -1.44 2.23
C ALA A 45 2.96 -2.56 1.30
N LYS A 46 3.04 -2.30 -0.01
CA LYS A 46 3.52 -3.27 -1.01
C LYS A 46 4.97 -3.65 -0.79
N THR A 47 5.82 -2.70 -0.39
CA THR A 47 7.23 -2.94 -0.09
C THR A 47 7.37 -3.90 1.08
N ILE A 48 6.68 -3.64 2.20
CA ILE A 48 6.72 -4.51 3.37
C ILE A 48 6.18 -5.91 3.03
N MET A 49 5.09 -6.00 2.27
CA MET A 49 4.55 -7.29 1.82
C MET A 49 5.50 -8.05 0.89
N ARG A 50 6.24 -7.35 0.02
CA ARG A 50 7.23 -7.95 -0.87
C ARG A 50 8.42 -8.51 -0.08
N ASP A 51 8.87 -7.80 0.94
CA ASP A 51 9.91 -8.30 1.83
C ASP A 51 9.45 -9.59 2.53
N ILE A 52 8.22 -9.63 3.04
CA ILE A 52 7.62 -10.84 3.62
C ILE A 52 7.50 -11.96 2.58
N GLN A 53 7.11 -11.65 1.34
CA GLN A 53 7.02 -12.64 0.28
C GLN A 53 8.38 -13.25 -0.05
N ASN A 54 9.44 -12.43 -0.08
CA ASN A 54 10.80 -12.92 -0.25
C ASN A 54 11.19 -13.86 0.91
N LEU A 55 10.90 -13.49 2.16
CA LEU A 55 11.13 -14.36 3.31
C LEU A 55 10.43 -15.72 3.16
N LEU A 56 9.15 -15.70 2.76
CA LEU A 56 8.37 -16.92 2.57
C LEU A 56 8.97 -17.79 1.44
N GLY A 57 9.30 -17.18 0.30
CA GLY A 57 9.95 -17.87 -0.82
C GLY A 57 11.23 -18.60 -0.41
N TRP A 58 12.05 -17.98 0.43
CA TRP A 58 13.27 -18.60 0.96
C TRP A 58 13.01 -19.73 1.95
N SER A 59 12.02 -19.60 2.83
CA SER A 59 11.71 -20.64 3.83
C SER A 59 11.23 -21.97 3.22
N ILE A 60 10.76 -21.97 1.97
CA ILE A 60 10.32 -23.18 1.25
C ILE A 60 11.49 -23.92 0.60
N LEU A 61 12.58 -23.21 0.31
CA LEU A 61 13.82 -23.84 -0.17
C LEU A 61 14.53 -24.62 0.94
N GLN A 62 14.13 -24.44 2.20
CA GLN A 62 14.61 -25.30 3.29
C GLN A 62 13.89 -26.67 3.25
N PRO A 63 14.64 -27.78 3.24
CA PRO A 63 14.14 -29.11 2.90
C PRO A 63 13.18 -29.76 3.93
N GLN A 64 12.61 -29.00 4.88
CA GLN A 64 11.80 -29.56 5.98
C GLN A 64 10.51 -28.77 6.33
N ALA A 65 10.14 -27.71 5.59
CA ALA A 65 9.01 -26.87 6.00
C ALA A 65 7.78 -27.04 5.09
N ASP A 66 6.70 -27.62 5.62
CA ASP A 66 5.39 -27.62 4.96
C ASP A 66 4.84 -26.20 4.83
N ALA A 67 4.04 -25.93 3.79
CA ALA A 67 3.42 -24.61 3.56
C ALA A 67 2.68 -24.09 4.81
N ILE A 68 2.03 -24.97 5.57
CA ILE A 68 1.35 -24.61 6.82
C ILE A 68 2.37 -24.10 7.85
N GLN A 69 3.51 -24.76 8.01
CA GLN A 69 4.55 -24.33 8.96
C GLN A 69 5.22 -23.02 8.51
N VAL A 70 5.44 -22.85 7.20
CA VAL A 70 5.98 -21.63 6.60
C VAL A 70 5.03 -20.44 6.80
N CYS A 71 3.75 -20.61 6.50
CA CYS A 71 2.76 -19.54 6.61
C CYS A 71 2.30 -19.28 8.04
N ASN A 72 2.39 -20.29 8.91
CA ASN A 72 2.00 -20.24 10.32
C ASN A 72 3.21 -20.12 11.25
N LEU A 73 4.38 -19.74 10.72
CA LEU A 73 5.48 -19.24 11.54
C LEU A 73 4.89 -18.11 12.39
N GLN A 74 4.51 -18.44 13.63
CA GLN A 74 4.12 -17.49 14.66
C GLN A 74 5.19 -16.40 14.77
N ASN A 75 6.43 -16.74 14.46
CA ASN A 75 7.53 -15.81 14.27
C ASN A 75 7.25 -14.75 13.21
N ILE A 76 6.64 -14.96 12.04
CA ILE A 76 6.38 -13.83 11.10
C ILE A 76 5.30 -12.89 11.65
N GLN A 77 4.35 -13.41 12.42
CA GLN A 77 3.33 -12.60 13.11
C GLN A 77 3.87 -11.93 14.40
N GLN A 78 4.89 -12.51 15.05
CA GLN A 78 5.53 -12.03 16.30
C GLN A 78 6.93 -11.42 16.11
N ILE A 79 7.52 -11.46 14.91
CA ILE A 79 8.78 -10.81 14.48
C ILE A 79 8.67 -9.28 14.65
N SER A 80 7.52 -8.78 15.09
CA SER A 80 7.37 -7.59 15.93
C SER A 80 8.37 -7.45 17.09
N LYS A 81 9.05 -8.52 17.54
CA LYS A 81 10.18 -8.45 18.48
C LYS A 81 11.51 -8.52 17.73
N GLN A 82 12.09 -7.34 17.58
CA GLN A 82 13.28 -6.99 16.79
C GLN A 82 14.50 -7.93 16.95
N GLU A 83 14.67 -8.64 18.07
CA GLU A 83 15.87 -9.43 18.38
C GLU A 83 15.96 -10.79 17.67
N GLU A 84 14.87 -11.57 17.59
CA GLU A 84 14.89 -12.88 16.89
C GLU A 84 15.06 -12.70 15.38
N PHE A 85 14.53 -11.61 14.85
CA PHE A 85 14.70 -11.27 13.44
C PHE A 85 16.15 -10.90 13.11
N GLN A 86 16.83 -10.14 13.97
CA GLN A 86 18.27 -9.86 13.80
C GLN A 86 19.13 -11.12 13.92
N LYS A 87 18.75 -12.08 14.77
CA LYS A 87 19.43 -13.38 14.87
C LYS A 87 19.28 -14.22 13.59
N ILE A 88 18.07 -14.29 13.04
CA ILE A 88 17.81 -14.96 11.75
C ILE A 88 18.55 -14.23 10.62
N LYS A 89 18.58 -12.89 10.64
CA LYS A 89 19.34 -12.05 9.69
C LYS A 89 20.84 -12.33 9.73
N GLN A 90 21.43 -12.48 10.92
CA GLN A 90 22.84 -12.85 11.10
C GLN A 90 23.14 -14.29 10.67
N LEU A 91 22.29 -15.25 11.04
CA LEU A 91 22.44 -16.66 10.64
C LEU A 91 22.35 -16.87 9.12
N LEU A 92 21.60 -16.02 8.43
CA LEU A 92 21.35 -16.13 6.99
C LEU A 92 22.20 -15.16 6.12
N GLY A 93 23.06 -14.33 6.71
CA GLY A 93 23.94 -13.41 5.97
C GLY A 93 23.18 -12.35 5.15
N TRP A 94 22.05 -11.85 5.65
CA TRP A 94 21.12 -11.01 4.89
C TRP A 94 21.18 -9.51 5.23
N GLU A 95 21.21 -8.67 4.19
CA GLU A 95 21.13 -7.19 4.29
C GLU A 95 19.71 -6.64 4.01
N VAL A 96 18.63 -7.36 4.32
CA VAL A 96 17.26 -6.86 4.07
C VAL A 96 16.71 -6.12 5.30
N ASN A 97 16.38 -4.84 5.16
CA ASN A 97 15.85 -3.98 6.22
C ASN A 97 14.32 -3.89 6.13
N ILE A 98 13.60 -4.87 6.69
CA ILE A 98 12.14 -4.86 6.69
C ILE A 98 11.65 -3.82 7.70
N GLN A 99 11.02 -2.74 7.23
CA GLN A 99 10.46 -1.72 8.11
C GLN A 99 9.27 -2.29 8.89
N GLN A 100 9.47 -2.51 10.19
CA GLN A 100 8.49 -3.11 11.11
C GLN A 100 7.42 -2.14 11.61
N HIS A 101 7.59 -0.84 11.38
CA HIS A 101 6.60 0.18 11.66
C HIS A 101 6.24 0.93 10.39
N SER A 102 5.08 0.57 9.84
CA SER A 102 4.45 1.40 8.82
C SER A 102 3.67 2.52 9.48
N LYS A 103 3.79 3.72 8.90
CA LYS A 103 3.01 4.88 9.32
C LYS A 103 1.52 4.71 8.99
N TYR A 104 1.18 3.87 8.01
CA TYR A 104 -0.15 3.79 7.41
C TYR A 104 -0.80 2.40 7.50
N VAL A 105 -0.01 1.34 7.69
CA VAL A 105 -0.50 -0.03 7.88
C VAL A 105 -0.67 -0.29 9.38
N GLU A 106 -1.84 -0.81 9.75
CA GLU A 106 -2.22 -1.17 11.11
C GLU A 106 -1.69 -2.56 11.47
N SER A 107 -1.88 -3.52 10.57
CA SER A 107 -1.43 -4.88 10.77
C SER A 107 -1.11 -5.56 9.44
N ILE A 108 -0.14 -6.47 9.47
CA ILE A 108 0.11 -7.40 8.39
C ILE A 108 -0.11 -8.80 8.96
N LYS A 109 -1.01 -9.56 8.34
CA LYS A 109 -1.32 -10.94 8.72
C LYS A 109 -0.83 -11.87 7.63
N VAL A 110 -0.12 -12.92 8.03
CA VAL A 110 0.33 -14.00 7.14
C VAL A 110 -0.34 -15.28 7.61
N TYR A 111 -1.02 -16.00 6.73
CA TYR A 111 -1.67 -17.26 7.05
C TYR A 111 -1.68 -18.19 5.84
N ALA A 112 -1.85 -19.49 6.08
CA ALA A 112 -1.92 -20.48 5.01
C ALA A 112 -3.16 -20.23 4.13
N ALA A 113 -3.00 -20.41 2.83
CA ALA A 113 -4.13 -20.43 1.91
C ALA A 113 -5.03 -21.66 2.21
N PRO A 114 -6.34 -21.59 1.91
CA PRO A 114 -7.27 -22.69 2.21
C PRO A 114 -6.93 -24.01 1.53
N ASP A 115 -6.26 -23.96 0.38
CA ASP A 115 -5.77 -25.13 -0.37
C ASP A 115 -4.43 -25.68 0.16
N LEU A 116 -3.86 -25.05 1.20
CA LEU A 116 -2.60 -25.43 1.85
C LEU A 116 -1.40 -25.47 0.90
N HIS A 117 -1.51 -24.81 -0.27
CA HIS A 117 -0.46 -24.77 -1.30
C HIS A 117 0.24 -23.42 -1.39
N GLY A 118 -0.08 -22.51 -0.48
CA GLY A 118 0.40 -21.14 -0.52
C GLY A 118 0.21 -20.38 0.78
N CYS A 119 0.74 -19.16 0.83
CA CYS A 119 0.47 -18.21 1.89
C CYS A 119 -0.34 -17.03 1.39
N ILE A 120 -1.15 -16.46 2.27
CA ILE A 120 -1.82 -15.18 2.08
C ILE A 120 -1.19 -14.16 3.01
N ILE A 121 -0.60 -13.12 2.43
CA ILE A 121 -0.11 -11.93 3.13
C ILE A 121 -1.19 -10.86 2.97
N ARG A 122 -1.72 -10.31 4.07
CA ARG A 122 -2.74 -9.26 4.05
C ARG A 122 -2.30 -8.08 4.88
N ALA A 123 -2.17 -6.91 4.25
CA ALA A 123 -1.91 -5.64 4.92
C ALA A 123 -3.22 -4.87 5.10
N HIS A 124 -3.55 -4.51 6.34
CA HIS A 124 -4.69 -3.69 6.71
C HIS A 124 -4.24 -2.26 6.96
N PHE A 125 -4.85 -1.30 6.28
CA PHE A 125 -4.57 0.12 6.48
C PHE A 125 -5.29 0.64 7.72
N ARG A 126 -4.62 1.53 8.47
CA ARG A 126 -5.21 2.19 9.64
C ARG A 126 -6.47 2.95 9.24
N LYS A 127 -7.43 2.99 10.16
CA LYS A 127 -8.61 3.84 10.04
C LYS A 127 -8.38 5.16 10.79
N ASP A 128 -7.45 5.96 10.28
CA ASP A 128 -7.08 7.26 10.86
C ASP A 128 -7.11 8.38 9.80
N ALA A 129 -7.01 9.63 10.25
CA ALA A 129 -7.04 10.81 9.38
C ALA A 129 -5.75 11.04 8.58
N PHE A 130 -4.68 10.31 8.88
CA PHE A 130 -3.39 10.42 8.20
C PHE A 130 -3.30 9.47 7.00
N VAL A 131 -4.11 8.42 6.99
CA VAL A 131 -4.34 7.53 5.85
C VAL A 131 -5.38 8.14 4.91
N SER A 132 -5.12 8.05 3.61
CA SER A 132 -6.05 8.50 2.58
C SER A 132 -7.40 7.79 2.73
N ASP A 133 -8.52 8.50 2.54
CA ASP A 133 -9.88 7.92 2.50
C ASP A 133 -10.00 6.78 1.46
N GLU A 134 -9.13 6.78 0.45
CA GLU A 134 -9.06 5.72 -0.56
C GLU A 134 -8.51 4.40 0.00
N LEU A 135 -7.81 4.42 1.13
CA LEU A 135 -7.15 3.28 1.75
C LEU A 135 -7.61 3.01 3.18
N ALA A 136 -8.06 4.02 3.92
CA ALA A 136 -8.35 3.91 5.35
C ALA A 136 -9.35 2.78 5.66
N GLY A 137 -8.96 1.86 6.55
CA GLY A 137 -9.73 0.67 6.92
C GLY A 137 -9.90 -0.39 5.82
N LYS A 138 -9.22 -0.24 4.68
CA LYS A 138 -9.20 -1.21 3.57
C LYS A 138 -7.97 -2.12 3.70
N TYR A 139 -7.87 -3.10 2.82
CA TYR A 139 -6.73 -4.01 2.79
C TYR A 139 -6.27 -4.31 1.37
N ILE A 140 -5.02 -4.71 1.26
CA ILE A 140 -4.46 -5.38 0.08
C ILE A 140 -3.90 -6.71 0.53
N ALA A 141 -4.16 -7.77 -0.24
CA ALA A 141 -3.65 -9.10 0.06
C ALA A 141 -3.00 -9.73 -1.17
N TYR A 142 -1.87 -10.39 -0.94
CA TYR A 142 -1.19 -11.22 -1.92
C TYR A 142 -1.30 -12.67 -1.49
N GLN A 143 -1.82 -13.52 -2.37
CA GLN A 143 -1.79 -14.96 -2.22
C GLN A 143 -0.72 -15.51 -3.14
N TYR A 144 0.28 -16.15 -2.56
CA TYR A 144 1.39 -16.75 -3.28
C TYR A 144 1.21 -18.28 -3.29
N ASP A 145 1.11 -18.85 -4.49
CA ASP A 145 1.01 -20.29 -4.73
C ASP A 145 2.42 -20.86 -4.93
N PHE A 146 2.85 -21.73 -4.02
CA PHE A 146 4.19 -22.30 -4.03
C PHE A 146 4.39 -23.33 -5.15
N LYS A 147 3.34 -24.02 -5.57
CA LYS A 147 3.42 -25.02 -6.64
C LYS A 147 3.57 -24.36 -8.00
N LYS A 148 2.87 -23.26 -8.21
CA LYS A 148 2.86 -22.54 -9.50
C LYS A 148 3.86 -21.39 -9.53
N SER A 149 4.41 -21.00 -8.39
CA SER A 149 5.21 -19.78 -8.22
C SER A 149 4.49 -18.53 -8.74
N THR A 150 3.17 -18.47 -8.53
CA THR A 150 2.33 -17.35 -8.97
C THR A 150 1.84 -16.54 -7.79
N THR A 151 1.73 -15.22 -7.97
CA THR A 151 1.16 -14.31 -6.98
C THR A 151 -0.15 -13.76 -7.52
N THR A 152 -1.21 -13.87 -6.73
CA THR A 152 -2.50 -13.24 -7.01
C THR A 152 -2.75 -12.12 -6.00
N CYS A 153 -3.30 -11.00 -6.46
CA CYS A 153 -3.62 -9.86 -5.60
C CYS A 153 -5.13 -9.70 -5.46
N VAL A 154 -5.61 -9.52 -4.24
CA VAL A 154 -7.01 -9.22 -3.93
C VAL A 154 -7.11 -8.03 -2.97
N THR A 155 -8.15 -7.20 -3.13
CA THR A 155 -8.32 -5.98 -2.32
C THR A 155 -9.76 -5.51 -2.28
N ASN A 156 -10.14 -4.77 -1.25
CA ASN A 156 -11.40 -4.00 -1.19
C ASN A 156 -11.18 -2.49 -1.47
N ILE A 157 -9.99 -2.09 -1.96
CA ILE A 157 -9.70 -0.74 -2.43
C ILE A 157 -10.46 -0.47 -3.74
N LYS A 158 -11.35 0.53 -3.70
CA LYS A 158 -12.26 0.83 -4.83
C LYS A 158 -11.58 1.53 -6.00
N LYS A 159 -10.62 2.43 -5.71
CA LYS A 159 -9.96 3.26 -6.72
C LYS A 159 -9.05 2.43 -7.61
N TYR A 160 -9.55 2.14 -8.82
CA TYR A 160 -8.87 1.31 -9.81
C TYR A 160 -7.42 1.74 -10.10
N ALA A 161 -7.18 3.06 -10.21
CA ALA A 161 -5.85 3.60 -10.48
C ALA A 161 -4.80 3.20 -9.43
N LEU A 162 -5.19 2.90 -8.19
CA LEU A 162 -4.26 2.47 -7.14
C LEU A 162 -3.93 0.97 -7.21
N VAL A 163 -4.88 0.14 -7.66
CA VAL A 163 -4.83 -1.33 -7.52
C VAL A 163 -5.10 -2.05 -8.85
N LYS A 164 -4.60 -1.48 -9.95
CA LYS A 164 -4.85 -1.96 -11.33
C LYS A 164 -4.57 -3.46 -11.54
N SER A 165 -3.57 -3.99 -10.86
CA SER A 165 -3.13 -5.40 -10.94
C SER A 165 -3.82 -6.34 -9.95
N CYS A 166 -4.80 -5.85 -9.19
CA CYS A 166 -5.48 -6.60 -8.14
C CYS A 166 -6.94 -6.84 -8.49
N THR A 167 -7.43 -8.03 -8.15
CA THR A 167 -8.86 -8.34 -8.17
C THR A 167 -9.55 -7.57 -7.05
N ARG A 168 -10.58 -6.80 -7.39
CA ARG A 168 -11.39 -6.04 -6.43
C ARG A 168 -12.56 -6.89 -5.96
N LEU A 169 -12.82 -6.87 -4.66
CA LEU A 169 -13.93 -7.54 -3.98
C LEU A 169 -15.07 -6.57 -3.64
#